data_AF-A0A7J9K5J3-F1
#
_entry.id   AF-A0A7J9K5J3-F1
#
_cell.length_a   1.000
_cell.length_b   1.000
_cell.length_c   1.000
_cell.angle_alpha   90.00
_cell.angle_beta   90.00
_cell.angle_gamma   90.00
#
_symmetry.space_group_name_H-M   'P 1'
#
loop_
_entity.id
_entity.type
_entity.pdbx_description
1 polymer ?
#
loop_
_entity_poly.entity_id
_entity_poly.type
_entity_poly.pdbx_seq_one_letter_code
_entity_poly.pdbx_strand_id
1 'polypeptide(L)'
;MQPVDVKGLGLHDYYKVIEKPMDLGTIKNQMEAKDGTGYKNVRAICADVRLVFDNAMKYNEEGSDVHLMAKTLLEKFEEKWQLLLPKVTEEEKRREEEEAEAQLNIQLVREASHAKRVQAISNELYEVDTHLEQLRETVVQKC
;
A
#
# COMPACT_ATOMS: atom_id res chain seq x y z
N MET A 1 17.88 18.55 -7.44
CA MET A 1 17.48 18.32 -8.85
C MET A 1 16.05 18.81 -8.99
N GLN A 2 15.70 19.35 -10.15
CA GLN A 2 14.39 19.95 -10.44
C GLN A 2 13.86 19.35 -11.75
N PRO A 3 12.54 19.48 -12.02
CA PRO A 3 11.98 19.14 -13.32
C PRO A 3 12.75 19.82 -14.48
N VAL A 4 12.72 19.20 -15.66
CA VAL A 4 13.33 19.78 -16.87
C VAL A 4 12.70 21.15 -17.16
N ASP A 5 13.53 22.19 -17.29
CA ASP A 5 13.08 23.54 -17.68
C ASP A 5 12.82 23.61 -19.18
N VAL A 6 11.70 23.03 -19.59
CA VAL A 6 11.27 22.93 -21.00
C VAL A 6 11.21 24.31 -21.67
N LYS A 7 10.79 25.36 -20.94
CA LYS A 7 10.69 26.72 -21.48
C LYS A 7 12.06 27.37 -21.61
N GLY A 8 12.88 27.32 -20.56
CA GLY A 8 14.23 27.89 -20.57
C GLY A 8 15.15 27.23 -21.59
N LEU A 9 14.93 25.95 -21.89
CA LEU A 9 15.68 25.18 -22.88
C LEU A 9 15.07 25.22 -24.30
N GLY A 10 13.90 25.85 -24.50
CA GLY A 10 13.26 25.95 -25.82
C GLY A 10 12.73 24.62 -26.38
N LEU A 11 12.40 23.66 -25.52
CA LEU A 11 12.02 22.29 -25.88
C LEU A 11 10.53 22.18 -26.21
N HIS A 12 10.10 22.74 -27.34
CA HIS A 12 8.67 22.90 -27.69
C HIS A 12 7.87 21.59 -27.87
N ASP A 13 8.55 20.46 -28.01
CA ASP A 13 7.96 19.14 -28.22
C ASP A 13 8.10 18.20 -27.02
N TYR A 14 8.73 18.63 -25.92
CA TYR A 14 9.05 17.76 -24.78
C TYR A 14 7.83 17.00 -24.26
N TYR A 15 6.73 17.71 -23.96
CA TYR A 15 5.50 17.08 -23.47
C TYR A 15 4.69 16.33 -24.54
N LYS A 16 5.09 16.41 -25.81
CA LYS A 16 4.54 15.55 -26.88
C LYS A 16 5.26 14.21 -26.94
N VAL A 17 6.56 14.20 -26.62
CA VAL A 17 7.41 13.01 -26.62
C VAL A 17 7.36 12.29 -25.26
N ILE A 18 7.38 13.05 -24.17
CA ILE A 18 7.43 12.56 -22.80
C ILE A 18 6.07 12.71 -22.13
N GLU A 19 5.41 11.55 -21.94
CA GLU A 19 4.04 11.46 -21.40
C GLU A 19 3.98 11.75 -19.90
N LYS A 20 4.93 11.20 -19.14
CA LYS A 20 5.03 11.38 -17.68
C LYS A 20 6.41 11.91 -17.32
N PRO A 21 6.61 13.25 -17.29
CA PRO A 21 7.85 13.85 -16.81
C PRO A 21 8.16 13.40 -15.38
N MET A 22 9.44 13.20 -15.07
CA MET A 22 9.90 12.82 -13.74
C MET A 22 11.31 13.34 -13.49
N ASP A 23 11.64 13.63 -12.23
CA ASP A 23 12.96 14.05 -11.79
C ASP A 23 13.20 13.63 -10.31
N LEU A 24 14.48 13.57 -9.90
CA LEU A 24 14.82 13.12 -8.54
C LEU A 24 14.33 14.07 -7.43
N GLY A 25 14.08 15.34 -7.72
CA GLY A 25 13.47 16.28 -6.78
C GLY A 25 12.00 15.95 -6.52
N THR A 26 11.24 15.67 -7.58
CA THR A 26 9.86 15.19 -7.48
C THR A 26 9.79 13.86 -6.70
N ILE A 27 10.65 12.90 -7.01
CA ILE A 27 10.73 11.62 -6.28
C ILE A 27 11.00 11.86 -4.80
N LYS A 28 12.00 12.69 -4.48
CA LYS A 28 12.33 13.03 -3.08
C LYS A 28 11.13 13.63 -2.36
N ASN A 29 10.46 14.60 -2.96
CA ASN A 29 9.30 15.25 -2.34
C ASN A 29 8.17 14.25 -2.08
N GLN A 30 7.93 13.31 -3.00
CA GLN A 30 6.92 12.28 -2.82
C GLN A 30 7.31 11.21 -1.79
N MET A 31 8.61 10.93 -1.62
CA MET A 31 9.10 10.10 -0.52
C MET A 31 8.89 10.76 0.85
N GLU A 32 9.01 12.08 0.93
CA GLU A 32 8.91 12.86 2.16
C GLU A 32 7.48 13.33 2.49
N ALA A 33 6.50 13.01 1.63
CA ALA A 33 5.11 13.40 1.79
C ALA A 33 4.48 12.79 3.06
N LYS A 34 3.83 13.63 3.87
CA LYS A 34 3.22 13.25 5.17
C LYS A 34 1.70 13.20 5.16
N ASP A 35 1.07 13.61 4.07
CA ASP A 35 -0.38 13.71 3.89
C ASP A 35 -1.01 12.41 3.33
N GLY A 36 -0.23 11.34 3.23
CA GLY A 36 -0.66 10.06 2.67
C GLY A 36 -0.62 9.98 1.13
N THR A 37 -0.14 11.03 0.44
CA THR A 37 0.04 11.01 -1.03
C THR A 37 1.39 10.43 -1.48
N GLY A 38 2.26 10.09 -0.52
CA GLY A 38 3.57 9.52 -0.77
C GLY A 38 3.56 8.12 -1.39
N TYR A 39 4.75 7.62 -1.69
CA TYR A 39 4.89 6.27 -2.25
C TYR A 39 4.40 5.19 -1.28
N LYS A 40 3.68 4.21 -1.81
CA LYS A 40 3.16 3.07 -1.03
C LYS A 40 4.22 2.02 -0.72
N ASN A 41 5.23 1.90 -1.59
CA ASN A 41 6.32 0.93 -1.44
C ASN A 41 7.56 1.40 -2.20
N VAL A 42 8.70 0.78 -1.88
CA VAL A 42 9.99 1.11 -2.50
C VAL A 42 10.03 0.79 -3.99
N ARG A 43 9.26 -0.20 -4.47
CA ARG A 43 9.20 -0.54 -5.89
C ARG A 43 8.63 0.59 -6.74
N ALA A 44 7.66 1.33 -6.20
CA ALA A 44 7.11 2.52 -6.86
C ALA A 44 8.15 3.65 -6.98
N ILE A 45 9.00 3.83 -5.96
CA ILE A 45 10.14 4.78 -6.01
C ILE A 45 11.09 4.36 -7.14
N CYS A 46 11.48 3.08 -7.19
CA CYS A 46 12.38 2.58 -8.22
C CYS A 46 11.79 2.70 -9.63
N ALA A 47 10.49 2.51 -9.79
CA ALA A 47 9.82 2.71 -11.07
C ALA A 47 9.94 4.16 -11.56
N ASP A 48 9.78 5.14 -10.69
CA ASP A 48 9.94 6.55 -11.06
C ASP A 48 11.43 6.92 -11.28
N VAL A 49 12.38 6.31 -10.57
CA VAL A 49 13.81 6.50 -10.86
C VAL A 49 14.17 6.00 -12.26
N ARG A 50 13.68 4.81 -12.66
CA ARG A 50 13.84 4.30 -14.04
C ARG A 50 13.25 5.27 -15.05
N LEU A 51 12.04 5.77 -14.77
CA LEU A 51 11.35 6.73 -15.63
C LEU A 51 12.15 8.02 -15.87
N VAL A 52 12.92 8.51 -14.89
CA VAL A 52 13.82 9.66 -15.09
C VAL A 52 14.81 9.37 -16.22
N PHE A 53 15.47 8.21 -16.16
CA PHE A 53 16.48 7.84 -17.15
C PHE A 53 15.87 7.43 -18.48
N ASP A 54 14.75 6.72 -18.47
CA ASP A 54 14.02 6.33 -19.68
C ASP A 54 13.52 7.56 -20.44
N ASN A 55 12.99 8.57 -19.74
CA ASN A 55 12.59 9.82 -20.37
C ASN A 55 13.78 10.59 -20.94
N ALA A 56 14.91 10.60 -20.24
CA ALA A 56 16.13 11.23 -20.73
C ALA A 56 16.63 10.53 -22.00
N MET A 57 16.67 9.20 -22.04
CA MET A 57 17.07 8.44 -23.24
C MET A 57 16.06 8.54 -24.38
N LYS A 58 14.75 8.62 -24.08
CA LYS A 58 13.68 8.77 -25.07
C LYS A 58 13.70 10.13 -25.76
N TYR A 59 13.96 11.20 -25.01
CA TYR A 59 13.92 12.55 -25.55
C TYR A 59 15.22 12.93 -26.27
N ASN A 60 16.36 12.47 -25.78
CA ASN A 60 17.67 12.86 -26.31
C ASN A 60 18.18 11.84 -27.33
N GLU A 61 18.79 12.33 -28.41
CA GLU A 61 19.32 11.51 -29.49
C GLU A 61 20.29 10.44 -28.96
N GLU A 62 20.20 9.23 -29.52
CA GLU A 62 21.09 8.13 -29.16
C GLU A 62 22.55 8.53 -29.41
N GLY A 63 23.41 8.32 -28.41
CA GLY A 63 24.82 8.73 -28.47
C GLY A 63 25.11 10.16 -28.03
N SER A 64 24.09 11.00 -27.80
CA SER A 64 24.29 12.30 -27.14
C SER A 64 24.77 12.13 -25.69
N ASP A 65 25.47 13.13 -25.15
CA ASP A 65 26.00 13.09 -23.79
C ASP A 65 24.89 12.78 -22.75
N VAL A 66 23.73 13.41 -22.88
CA VAL A 66 22.59 13.20 -21.96
C VAL A 66 22.07 11.77 -22.04
N HIS A 67 21.96 11.21 -23.26
CA HIS A 67 21.53 9.84 -23.45
C HIS A 67 22.52 8.85 -22.83
N LEU A 68 23.83 9.02 -23.09
CA LEU A 68 24.88 8.15 -22.57
C LEU A 68 24.97 8.23 -21.04
N MET A 69 24.90 9.43 -20.46
CA MET A 69 24.87 9.63 -19.02
C MET A 69 23.66 8.96 -18.37
N ALA A 70 22.46 9.11 -18.95
CA ALA A 70 21.24 8.48 -18.45
C ALA A 70 21.36 6.94 -18.47
N LYS A 71 21.87 6.38 -19.57
CA LYS A 71 22.12 4.94 -19.70
C LYS A 71 23.10 4.43 -18.63
N THR A 72 24.25 5.09 -18.45
CA THR A 72 25.23 4.70 -17.43
C THR A 72 24.68 4.80 -16.01
N LEU A 73 23.88 5.84 -15.72
CA LEU A 73 23.26 6.00 -14.40
C LEU A 73 22.18 4.94 -14.15
N LEU A 74 21.39 4.59 -15.16
CA LEU A 74 20.41 3.51 -15.06
C LEU A 74 21.09 2.15 -14.81
N GLU A 75 22.16 1.84 -15.53
CA GLU A 75 22.94 0.61 -15.31
C GLU A 75 23.46 0.51 -13.87
N LYS A 76 24.07 1.60 -13.36
CA LYS A 76 24.52 1.67 -11.96
C LYS A 76 23.38 1.56 -10.95
N PHE A 77 22.23 2.16 -11.27
CA PHE A 77 21.04 2.05 -10.43
C PHE A 77 20.57 0.59 -10.36
N GLU A 78 20.48 -0.12 -11.48
CA GLU A 78 20.07 -1.52 -11.50
C GLU A 78 21.05 -2.42 -10.74
N GLU A 79 22.37 -2.21 -10.89
CA GLU A 79 23.37 -2.93 -10.09
C GLU A 79 23.11 -2.79 -8.59
N LYS A 80 22.86 -1.56 -8.10
CA LYS A 80 22.57 -1.31 -6.69
C LYS A 80 21.21 -1.85 -6.29
N TRP A 81 20.22 -1.77 -7.18
CA TRP A 81 18.88 -2.29 -6.92
C TRP A 81 18.89 -3.82 -6.74
N GLN A 82 19.66 -4.55 -7.55
CA GLN A 82 19.80 -6.01 -7.40
C GLN A 82 20.39 -6.40 -6.03
N LEU A 83 21.32 -5.59 -5.49
CA LEU A 83 21.87 -5.82 -4.15
C LEU A 83 20.84 -5.56 -3.03
N LEU A 84 19.86 -4.69 -3.26
CA LEU A 84 18.81 -4.36 -2.30
C LEU A 84 17.59 -5.26 -2.42
N LEU A 85 17.34 -5.84 -3.60
CA LEU A 85 16.15 -6.62 -3.91
C LEU A 85 15.86 -7.77 -2.92
N PRO A 86 16.85 -8.55 -2.43
CA PRO A 86 16.60 -9.57 -1.42
C PRO A 86 16.03 -8.99 -0.12
N LYS A 87 16.61 -7.89 0.37
CA LYS A 87 16.14 -7.21 1.60
C LYS A 87 14.74 -6.63 1.43
N VAL A 88 14.45 -6.07 0.26
CA VAL A 88 13.10 -5.57 -0.06
C VAL A 88 12.10 -6.71 -0.03
N THR A 89 12.44 -7.84 -0.63
CA THR A 89 11.55 -9.01 -0.71
C THR A 89 11.31 -9.62 0.68
N GLU A 90 12.36 -9.69 1.51
CA GLU A 90 12.26 -10.14 2.90
C GLU A 90 11.35 -9.22 3.73
N GLU A 91 11.53 -7.91 3.62
CA GLU A 91 10.69 -6.92 4.33
C GLU A 91 9.24 -6.89 3.85
N GLU A 92 9.00 -7.10 2.55
CA GLU A 92 7.65 -7.25 1.99
C GLU A 92 6.96 -8.48 2.59
N LYS A 93 7.64 -9.63 2.59
CA LYS A 93 7.12 -10.86 3.19
C LYS A 93 6.85 -10.70 4.68
N ARG A 94 7.77 -10.08 5.44
CA ARG A 94 7.59 -9.83 6.88
C ARG A 94 6.33 -8.99 7.14
N ARG A 95 6.10 -7.94 6.34
CA ARG A 95 4.90 -7.10 6.47
C ARG A 95 3.62 -7.86 6.13
N GLU A 96 3.64 -8.70 5.10
CA GLU A 96 2.49 -9.53 4.75
C GLU A 96 2.13 -10.51 5.87
N GLU A 97 3.13 -11.14 6.50
CA GLU A 97 2.94 -12.03 7.64
C GLU A 97 2.38 -11.28 8.86
N GLU A 98 2.92 -10.11 9.18
CA GLU A 98 2.41 -9.24 10.27
C GLU A 98 0.98 -8.77 10.03
N GLU A 99 0.63 -8.39 8.79
CA GLU A 99 -0.72 -8.00 8.42
C GLU A 99 -1.70 -9.18 8.50
N ALA A 100 -1.30 -10.37 8.04
CA ALA A 100 -2.11 -11.57 8.13
C ALA A 100 -2.36 -11.98 9.59
N GLU A 101 -1.33 -11.91 10.45
CA GLU A 101 -1.48 -12.18 11.89
C GLU A 101 -2.41 -11.16 12.56
N ALA A 102 -2.25 -9.86 12.26
CA ALA A 102 -3.13 -8.83 12.78
C ALA A 102 -4.59 -9.03 12.37
N GLN A 103 -4.84 -9.42 11.11
CA GLN A 103 -6.18 -9.73 10.62
C GLN A 103 -6.79 -10.94 11.33
N LEU A 104 -6.00 -12.00 11.51
CA LEU A 104 -6.43 -13.20 12.24
C LEU A 104 -6.77 -12.87 13.69
N ASN A 105 -5.94 -12.08 14.37
CA ASN A 105 -6.19 -11.63 15.74
C ASN A 105 -7.48 -10.81 15.86
N ILE A 106 -7.72 -9.89 14.91
CA ILE A 106 -8.98 -9.14 14.83
C ILE A 106 -10.19 -10.08 14.66
N GLN A 107 -10.05 -11.11 13.81
CA GLN A 107 -11.11 -12.09 13.59
C GLN A 107 -11.40 -12.91 14.85
N LEU A 108 -10.37 -13.42 15.52
CA LEU A 108 -10.50 -14.18 16.77
C LEU A 108 -11.21 -13.36 17.87
N VAL A 109 -10.85 -12.09 18.02
CA VAL A 109 -11.51 -11.19 18.98
C VAL A 109 -12.98 -10.97 18.64
N ARG A 110 -13.32 -10.84 17.35
CA ARG A 110 -14.72 -10.73 16.90
C ARG A 110 -15.49 -12.00 17.18
N GLU A 111 -14.93 -13.16 16.85
CA GLU A 111 -15.55 -14.47 17.09
C GLU A 111 -15.78 -14.74 18.58
N ALA A 112 -14.79 -14.46 19.43
CA ALA A 112 -14.94 -14.57 20.87
C ALA A 112 -16.03 -13.63 21.42
N SER A 113 -16.14 -12.42 20.86
CA SER A 113 -17.21 -11.47 21.22
C SER A 113 -18.59 -11.96 20.78
N HIS A 114 -18.69 -12.58 19.61
CA HIS A 114 -19.92 -13.19 19.12
C HIS A 114 -20.32 -14.39 20.00
N ALA A 115 -19.39 -15.28 20.33
CA ALA A 115 -19.65 -16.43 21.19
C ALA A 115 -20.18 -16.02 22.57
N LYS A 116 -19.59 -14.97 23.18
CA LYS A 116 -20.10 -14.40 24.45
C LYS A 116 -21.53 -13.89 24.34
N ARG A 117 -21.89 -13.22 23.25
CA ARG A 117 -23.27 -12.76 23.02
C ARG A 117 -24.24 -13.92 22.84
N VAL A 118 -23.85 -14.95 22.08
CA VAL A 118 -24.66 -16.16 21.90
C VAL A 118 -24.93 -16.83 23.24
N GLN A 119 -23.92 -16.94 24.12
CA GLN A 119 -24.09 -17.51 25.45
C GLN A 119 -25.04 -16.67 26.31
N ALA A 120 -24.93 -15.34 26.28
CA ALA A 120 -25.81 -14.45 27.03
C ALA A 120 -27.28 -14.63 26.59
N ILE A 121 -27.53 -14.64 25.28
CA ILE A 121 -28.87 -14.86 24.72
C ILE A 121 -29.41 -16.24 25.10
N SER A 122 -28.56 -17.28 25.09
CA SER A 122 -28.96 -18.63 25.49
C SER A 122 -29.43 -18.67 26.95
N ASN A 123 -28.77 -17.94 27.84
CA ASN A 123 -29.15 -17.87 29.25
C ASN A 123 -30.48 -17.12 29.41
N GLU A 124 -30.66 -15.98 28.72
CA GLU A 124 -31.92 -15.21 28.75
C GLU A 124 -33.11 -16.05 28.25
N LEU A 125 -32.92 -16.86 27.20
CA LEU A 125 -33.97 -17.76 26.69
C LEU A 125 -34.38 -18.81 27.72
N TYR A 126 -33.41 -19.38 28.44
CA TYR A 126 -33.69 -20.36 29.50
C TYR A 126 -34.48 -19.74 30.66
N GLU A 127 -34.13 -18.52 31.06
CA GLU A 127 -34.88 -17.78 32.07
C GLU A 127 -36.31 -17.53 31.63
N VAL A 128 -36.53 -17.09 30.37
CA VAL A 128 -37.88 -16.88 29.83
C VAL A 128 -38.70 -18.17 29.83
N ASP A 129 -38.11 -19.29 29.40
CA ASP A 129 -38.79 -20.60 29.37
C ASP A 129 -39.24 -21.03 30.77
N THR A 130 -38.37 -20.89 31.76
CA THR A 130 -38.69 -21.19 33.18
C THR A 130 -39.87 -20.34 33.69
N HIS A 131 -39.91 -19.05 33.34
CA HIS A 131 -41.02 -18.17 33.73
C HIS A 131 -42.34 -18.58 33.03
N LEU A 132 -42.29 -19.00 31.77
CA LEU A 132 -43.46 -19.47 31.04
C LEU A 132 -44.04 -20.75 31.66
N GLU A 133 -43.19 -21.68 32.11
CA GLU A 133 -43.63 -22.89 32.82
C GLU A 133 -44.33 -22.56 34.14
N GLN A 134 -43.74 -21.68 34.96
CA GLN A 134 -44.35 -21.24 36.23
C GLN A 134 -45.69 -20.54 36.02
N LEU A 135 -45.80 -19.69 34.98
CA LEU A 135 -47.04 -19.01 34.66
C LEU A 135 -48.12 -20.02 34.23
N ARG A 136 -47.74 -21.01 33.41
CA ARG A 136 -48.65 -22.09 33.00
C ARG A 136 -49.17 -22.87 34.20
N GLU A 137 -48.31 -23.25 35.14
CA GLU A 137 -48.74 -23.95 36.37
C GLU A 137 -49.71 -23.09 37.20
N THR A 138 -49.40 -21.81 37.35
CA THR A 138 -50.25 -20.87 38.10
C THR A 138 -51.63 -20.70 37.47
N VAL A 139 -51.71 -20.67 36.13
CA VAL A 139 -52.99 -20.58 35.42
C VAL A 139 -53.78 -21.87 35.57
N VAL A 140 -53.13 -23.04 35.44
CA VAL A 140 -53.78 -24.34 35.60
C VAL A 140 -54.32 -24.55 37.02
N GLN A 141 -53.62 -24.10 38.06
CA GLN A 141 -54.06 -24.21 39.45
C GLN A 141 -55.22 -23.27 39.83
N LYS A 142 -55.48 -22.24 39.03
CA LYS A 142 -56.58 -21.27 39.23
C LYS A 142 -57.84 -21.61 38.44
N CYS A 143 -57.82 -22.68 37.63
CA CYS A 143 -58.98 -23.24 36.92
C CYS A 143 -59.59 -24.38 37.73
#